data_AF-A0A8T7GYH2-F1
#
_entry.id   AF-A0A8T7GYH2-F1
#
_cell.length_a   1.000
_cell.length_b   1.000
_cell.length_c   1.000
_cell.angle_alpha   90.00
_cell.angle_beta   90.00
_cell.angle_gamma   90.00
#
_symmetry.space_group_name_H-M   'P 1'
#
loop_
_entity.id
_entity.type
_entity.pdbx_description
1 polymer ?
#
loop_
_entity_poly.entity_id
_entity_poly.type
_entity_poly.pdbx_seq_one_letter_code
_entity_poly.pdbx_strand_id
1 'polypeptide(L)'
;MLRDLLSRFRRREPSFERLDRDSVKAIFLALTGIRRDLVEAFRELKDRRMRDLYDPFSYMMLHFDKLHQFLRRFSGMPLYIGEEQLRGTCLEKGVDACIDSLSPEIAVVLRRIRIAAQILKKASSTETPSSIRSAIGELDSLVEGLARELMHALG
;
A
#
# COMPACT_ATOMS: atom_id res chain seq x y z
N MET A 1 -4.82 7.85 -14.99
CA MET A 1 -3.68 8.35 -14.20
C MET A 1 -2.77 7.25 -13.69
N LEU A 2 -3.12 6.44 -12.66
CA LEU A 2 -2.21 5.39 -12.15
C LEU A 2 -1.87 4.33 -13.22
N ARG A 3 -2.83 3.96 -14.07
CA ARG A 3 -2.61 3.05 -15.21
C ARG A 3 -1.58 3.59 -16.21
N ASP A 4 -1.60 4.90 -16.49
CA ASP A 4 -0.68 5.57 -17.42
C ASP A 4 0.70 5.74 -16.79
N LEU A 5 0.73 5.96 -15.47
CA LEU A 5 1.94 6.02 -14.67
C LEU A 5 2.68 4.66 -14.68
N LEU A 6 1.96 3.57 -14.41
CA LEU A 6 2.55 2.22 -14.42
C LEU A 6 2.92 1.74 -15.82
N SER A 7 2.20 2.16 -16.86
CA SER A 7 2.49 1.77 -18.25
C SER A 7 3.73 2.47 -18.81
N ARG A 8 4.00 3.72 -18.41
CA ARG A 8 5.26 4.43 -18.71
C ARG A 8 6.47 3.72 -18.11
N PHE A 9 6.31 3.14 -16.92
CA PHE A 9 7.37 2.42 -16.23
C PHE A 9 7.72 1.07 -16.86
N ARG A 10 6.74 0.34 -17.41
CA ARG A 10 6.99 -0.92 -18.12
C ARG A 10 7.92 -0.76 -19.34
N ARG A 11 8.12 0.48 -19.81
CA ARG A 11 8.96 0.82 -20.98
C ARG A 11 10.34 1.38 -20.63
N ARG A 12 10.61 1.69 -19.35
CA ARG A 12 11.91 2.18 -18.90
C ARG A 12 12.56 1.15 -18.00
N GLU A 13 13.84 0.86 -18.24
CA GLU A 13 14.64 0.24 -17.19
C GLU A 13 14.76 1.25 -16.04
N PRO A 14 14.35 0.89 -14.83
CA PRO A 14 14.43 1.78 -13.68
C PRO A 14 15.88 2.12 -13.36
N SER A 15 16.17 3.38 -13.07
CA SER A 15 17.46 3.76 -12.50
C SER A 15 17.40 3.66 -10.97
N PHE A 16 18.41 3.04 -10.36
CA PHE A 16 18.53 2.92 -8.90
C PHE A 16 19.26 4.12 -8.29
N GLU A 17 19.28 5.27 -8.97
CA GLU A 17 20.12 6.41 -8.54
C GLU A 17 19.69 6.98 -7.18
N ARG A 18 18.42 6.81 -6.78
CA ARG A 18 17.89 7.35 -5.50
C ARG A 18 17.20 6.34 -4.60
N LEU A 19 16.77 5.18 -5.11
CA LEU A 19 16.07 4.18 -4.32
C LEU A 19 16.59 2.78 -4.68
N ASP A 20 17.31 2.17 -3.75
CA ASP A 20 17.91 0.86 -3.93
C ASP A 20 16.86 -0.27 -3.82
N ARG A 21 17.25 -1.49 -4.22
CA ARG A 21 16.36 -2.65 -4.24
C ARG A 21 15.87 -3.05 -2.84
N ASP A 22 16.69 -2.92 -1.80
CA ASP A 22 16.31 -3.27 -0.44
C ASP A 22 15.30 -2.27 0.12
N SER A 23 15.45 -0.99 -0.20
CA SER A 23 14.42 0.03 0.08
C SER A 23 13.10 -0.30 -0.61
N VAL A 24 13.11 -0.68 -1.90
CA VAL A 24 11.89 -1.11 -2.61
C VAL A 24 11.26 -2.35 -1.97
N LYS A 25 12.09 -3.31 -1.54
CA LYS A 25 11.64 -4.50 -0.82
C LYS A 25 10.99 -4.13 0.52
N ALA A 26 11.58 -3.22 1.29
CA ALA A 26 11.02 -2.74 2.55
C ALA A 26 9.67 -2.02 2.36
N ILE A 27 9.54 -1.17 1.34
CA ILE A 27 8.26 -0.53 0.98
C ILE A 27 7.21 -1.59 0.63
N PHE A 28 7.57 -2.56 -0.22
CA PHE A 28 6.69 -3.65 -0.59
C PHE A 28 6.21 -4.46 0.63
N LEU A 29 7.12 -4.76 1.56
CA LEU A 29 6.80 -5.47 2.80
C LEU A 29 5.89 -4.65 3.73
N ALA A 30 6.15 -3.35 3.87
CA ALA A 30 5.27 -2.45 4.63
C ALA A 30 3.85 -2.43 4.05
N LEU A 31 3.71 -2.27 2.73
CA LEU A 31 2.42 -2.33 2.05
C LEU A 31 1.76 -3.71 2.17
N THR A 32 2.54 -4.79 2.20
CA THR A 32 2.01 -6.15 2.45
C THR A 32 1.32 -6.25 3.81
N GLY A 33 1.93 -5.67 4.86
CA GLY A 33 1.31 -5.60 6.17
C GLY A 33 0.06 -4.73 6.19
N ILE A 34 0.13 -3.52 5.61
CA ILE A 34 -1.01 -2.59 5.51
C ILE A 34 -2.18 -3.22 4.76
N ARG A 35 -1.92 -4.00 3.71
CA ARG A 35 -2.96 -4.71 2.95
C ARG A 35 -3.80 -5.63 3.83
N ARG A 36 -3.22 -6.23 4.88
CA ARG A 36 -3.95 -7.10 5.81
C ARG A 36 -5.04 -6.31 6.55
N ASP A 37 -4.70 -5.10 7.02
CA ASP A 37 -5.67 -4.21 7.66
C ASP A 37 -6.80 -3.80 6.70
N LEU A 38 -6.49 -3.56 5.42
CA LEU A 38 -7.51 -3.23 4.42
C LEU A 38 -8.43 -4.42 4.10
N VAL A 39 -7.90 -5.63 4.02
CA VAL A 39 -8.72 -6.84 3.85
C VAL A 39 -9.65 -7.04 5.04
N GLU A 40 -9.18 -6.79 6.25
CA GLU A 40 -10.02 -6.82 7.46
C GLU A 40 -11.08 -5.72 7.43
N ALA A 41 -10.73 -4.49 7.07
CA ALA A 41 -11.68 -3.39 6.89
C ALA A 41 -12.82 -3.80 5.92
N PHE A 42 -12.49 -4.40 4.78
CA PHE A 42 -13.52 -4.86 3.84
C PHE A 42 -14.42 -5.96 4.40
N ARG A 43 -13.89 -6.86 5.22
CA ARG A 43 -14.70 -7.88 5.91
C ARG A 43 -15.72 -7.23 6.83
N GLU A 44 -15.31 -6.23 7.61
CA GLU A 44 -16.21 -5.47 8.48
C GLU A 44 -17.32 -4.76 7.69
N LEU A 45 -16.98 -4.10 6.58
CA LEU A 45 -17.97 -3.47 5.70
C LEU A 45 -18.96 -4.50 5.13
N LYS A 46 -18.46 -5.68 4.77
CA LYS A 46 -19.28 -6.78 4.25
C LYS A 46 -20.25 -7.29 5.31
N ASP A 47 -19.78 -7.49 6.53
CA ASP A 47 -20.59 -8.01 7.63
C ASP A 47 -21.66 -7.01 8.07
N ARG A 48 -21.35 -5.70 8.01
CA ARG A 48 -22.31 -4.60 8.18
C ARG A 48 -23.21 -4.34 6.97
N ARG A 49 -23.03 -5.08 5.86
CA ARG A 49 -23.80 -4.98 4.62
C ARG A 49 -23.77 -3.58 3.97
N MET A 50 -22.65 -2.87 4.07
CA MET A 50 -22.46 -1.51 3.53
C MET A 50 -22.16 -1.51 2.02
N ARG A 51 -23.12 -1.98 1.23
CA ARG A 51 -22.93 -2.25 -0.21
C ARG A 51 -22.54 -1.01 -1.03
N ASP A 52 -22.99 0.17 -0.64
CA ASP A 52 -22.69 1.44 -1.31
C ASP A 52 -21.20 1.84 -1.22
N LEU A 53 -20.45 1.19 -0.32
CA LEU A 53 -19.02 1.39 -0.14
C LEU A 53 -18.15 0.36 -0.87
N TYR A 54 -18.74 -0.70 -1.44
CA TYR A 54 -17.96 -1.79 -2.03
C TYR A 54 -17.20 -1.32 -3.28
N ASP A 55 -17.86 -0.57 -4.16
CA ASP A 55 -17.24 -0.04 -5.38
C ASP A 55 -16.10 0.94 -5.08
N PRO A 56 -16.27 2.00 -4.26
CA PRO A 56 -15.17 2.91 -3.95
C PRO A 56 -14.04 2.20 -3.21
N PHE A 57 -14.35 1.27 -2.30
CA PHE A 57 -13.33 0.46 -1.61
C PHE A 57 -12.55 -0.41 -2.60
N SER A 58 -13.25 -1.09 -3.50
CA SER A 58 -12.63 -1.97 -4.52
C SER A 58 -11.76 -1.17 -5.49
N TYR A 59 -12.17 0.04 -5.84
CA TYR A 59 -11.39 0.93 -6.70
C TYR A 59 -10.09 1.38 -6.02
N MET A 60 -10.16 1.80 -4.76
CA MET A 60 -8.98 2.12 -3.94
C MET A 60 -8.06 0.90 -3.78
N MET A 61 -8.63 -0.28 -3.49
CA MET A 61 -7.85 -1.53 -3.39
C MET A 61 -7.19 -1.90 -4.71
N LEU A 62 -7.82 -1.64 -5.85
CA LEU A 62 -7.22 -1.88 -7.16
C LEU A 62 -5.98 -0.98 -7.39
N HIS A 63 -6.03 0.27 -6.95
CA HIS A 63 -4.87 1.17 -6.99
C HIS A 63 -3.75 0.69 -6.07
N PHE A 64 -4.11 0.35 -4.83
CA PHE A 64 -3.19 -0.21 -3.85
C PHE A 64 -2.49 -1.47 -4.38
N ASP A 65 -3.27 -2.45 -4.85
CA ASP A 65 -2.76 -3.74 -5.33
C ASP A 65 -1.89 -3.58 -6.59
N LYS A 66 -2.18 -2.60 -7.45
CA LYS A 66 -1.32 -2.29 -8.61
C LYS A 66 0.05 -1.77 -8.18
N LEU A 67 0.09 -0.83 -7.23
CA LEU A 67 1.35 -0.33 -6.68
C LEU A 67 2.12 -1.45 -5.96
N HIS A 68 1.42 -2.23 -5.13
CA HIS A 68 1.97 -3.39 -4.43
C HIS A 68 2.58 -4.41 -5.38
N GLN A 69 1.87 -4.80 -6.45
CA GLN A 69 2.37 -5.72 -7.47
C GLN A 69 3.54 -5.16 -8.25
N PHE A 70 3.56 -3.85 -8.52
CA PHE A 70 4.69 -3.19 -9.17
C PHE A 70 5.94 -3.33 -8.31
N LEU A 71 5.87 -2.95 -7.03
CA LEU A 71 7.00 -3.02 -6.10
C LEU A 71 7.47 -4.46 -5.85
N ARG A 72 6.54 -5.42 -5.84
CA ARG A 72 6.87 -6.85 -5.76
C ARG A 72 7.76 -7.29 -6.93
N ARG A 73 7.33 -6.99 -8.16
CA ARG A 73 8.07 -7.37 -9.38
C ARG A 73 9.44 -6.72 -9.39
N PHE A 74 9.49 -5.47 -8.96
CA PHE A 74 10.70 -4.68 -8.92
C PHE A 74 11.73 -5.20 -7.91
N SER A 75 11.27 -5.55 -6.71
CA SER A 75 12.11 -6.12 -5.65
C SER A 75 12.50 -7.58 -5.89
N GLY A 76 11.97 -8.23 -6.94
CA GLY A 76 12.20 -9.65 -7.22
C GLY A 76 11.51 -10.61 -6.23
N MET A 77 10.54 -10.12 -5.47
CA MET A 77 9.82 -10.94 -4.48
C MET A 77 8.86 -11.94 -5.17
N PRO A 78 8.72 -13.17 -4.64
CA PRO A 78 7.83 -14.17 -5.23
C PRO A 78 6.36 -13.72 -5.19
N LEU A 79 5.52 -14.30 -6.06
CA LEU A 79 4.10 -13.97 -6.14
C LEU A 79 3.35 -14.31 -4.85
N TYR A 80 3.70 -15.45 -4.26
CA TYR A 80 3.19 -15.91 -2.99
C TYR A 80 4.30 -15.79 -1.96
N ILE A 81 4.00 -15.11 -0.86
CA ILE A 81 4.89 -14.97 0.27
C ILE A 81 4.19 -15.67 1.43
N GLY A 82 4.66 -16.88 1.74
CA GLY A 82 4.26 -17.59 2.94
C GLY A 82 4.96 -17.03 4.18
N GLU A 83 4.59 -17.54 5.34
CA GLU A 83 5.19 -17.14 6.61
C GLU A 83 6.71 -17.39 6.65
N GLU A 84 7.16 -18.48 6.02
CA GLU A 84 8.58 -18.83 5.94
C GLU A 84 9.40 -17.78 5.17
N GLN A 85 8.86 -17.22 4.09
CA GLN A 85 9.53 -16.16 3.31
C GLN A 85 9.47 -14.78 4.00
N LEU A 86 8.64 -14.62 5.03
CA LEU A 86 8.62 -13.43 5.88
C LEU A 86 9.65 -13.50 7.01
N ARG A 87 10.12 -14.70 7.38
CA ARG A 87 11.17 -14.85 8.40
C ARG A 87 12.45 -14.13 7.97
N GLY A 88 13.07 -13.43 8.90
CA GLY A 88 14.24 -12.60 8.66
C GLY A 88 13.96 -11.29 7.91
N THR A 89 12.71 -10.98 7.56
CA THR A 89 12.35 -9.71 6.94
C THR A 89 11.97 -8.67 7.98
N CYS A 90 11.98 -7.38 7.60
CA CYS A 90 11.48 -6.32 8.47
C CYS A 90 10.02 -6.55 8.92
N LEU A 91 9.20 -7.22 8.08
CA LEU A 91 7.79 -7.44 8.38
C LEU A 91 7.57 -8.44 9.50
N GLU A 92 8.51 -9.36 9.74
CA GLU A 92 8.49 -10.24 10.93
C GLU A 92 8.51 -9.43 12.22
N LYS A 93 9.24 -8.31 12.24
CA LYS A 93 9.30 -7.36 13.35
C LYS A 93 8.14 -6.35 13.34
N GLY A 94 7.29 -6.40 12.33
CA GLY A 94 6.14 -5.51 12.14
C GLY A 94 6.35 -4.44 11.07
N VAL A 95 5.25 -3.79 10.70
CA VAL A 95 5.24 -2.78 9.63
C VAL A 95 6.13 -1.57 9.96
N ASP A 96 6.23 -1.18 11.24
CA ASP A 96 7.07 -0.03 11.64
C ASP A 96 8.54 -0.30 11.37
N ALA A 97 9.02 -1.51 11.63
CA ALA A 97 10.40 -1.88 11.36
C ALA A 97 10.75 -1.78 9.86
N CYS A 98 9.80 -2.01 8.95
CA CYS A 98 10.00 -1.79 7.52
C CYS A 98 10.00 -0.32 7.14
N ILE A 99 9.23 0.51 7.85
CA ILE A 99 9.14 1.95 7.59
C ILE A 99 10.40 2.66 8.11
N ASP A 100 10.89 2.25 9.28
CA ASP A 100 12.03 2.87 9.94
C ASP A 100 13.36 2.61 9.23
N SER A 101 13.42 1.60 8.35
CA SER A 101 14.61 1.33 7.53
C SER A 101 14.68 2.18 6.25
N LEU A 102 13.69 3.04 6.00
CA LEU A 102 13.59 3.83 4.76
C LEU A 102 14.06 5.27 4.95
N SER A 103 14.26 5.98 3.84
CA SER A 103 14.54 7.41 3.88
C SER A 103 13.38 8.16 4.56
N PRO A 104 13.65 9.29 5.24
CA PRO A 104 12.63 10.06 5.95
C PRO A 104 11.42 10.42 5.09
N GLU A 105 11.63 10.76 3.82
CA GLU A 105 10.59 11.18 2.88
C GLU A 105 9.60 10.06 2.62
N ILE A 106 10.10 8.86 2.27
CA ILE A 106 9.26 7.68 2.03
C ILE A 106 8.61 7.19 3.32
N ALA A 107 9.35 7.20 4.43
CA ALA A 107 8.85 6.78 5.72
C ALA A 107 7.64 7.62 6.16
N VAL A 108 7.69 8.95 5.98
CA VAL A 108 6.56 9.84 6.29
C VAL A 108 5.31 9.46 5.49
N VAL A 109 5.43 9.24 4.18
CA VAL A 109 4.29 8.88 3.33
C VAL A 109 3.70 7.52 3.75
N LEU A 110 4.55 6.51 4.01
CA LEU A 110 4.09 5.19 4.46
C LEU A 110 3.42 5.23 5.83
N ARG A 111 3.92 6.03 6.78
CA ARG A 111 3.26 6.22 8.08
C ARG A 111 1.86 6.79 7.90
N ARG A 112 1.68 7.78 7.02
CA ARG A 112 0.36 8.33 6.71
C ARG A 112 -0.57 7.28 6.11
N ILE A 113 -0.10 6.50 5.14
CA ILE A 113 -0.89 5.40 4.54
C ILE A 113 -1.29 4.39 5.61
N ARG A 114 -0.37 3.98 6.47
CA ARG A 114 -0.66 3.03 7.56
C ARG A 114 -1.71 3.58 8.52
N ILE A 115 -1.54 4.81 8.98
CA ILE A 115 -2.48 5.46 9.90
C ILE A 115 -3.87 5.54 9.24
N ALA A 116 -3.95 5.97 7.98
CA ALA A 116 -5.20 6.03 7.23
C ALA A 116 -5.85 4.63 7.08
N ALA A 117 -5.06 3.58 6.82
CA ALA A 117 -5.56 2.21 6.77
C ALA A 117 -6.09 1.72 8.12
N GLN A 118 -5.41 2.04 9.23
CA GLN A 118 -5.86 1.70 10.59
C GLN A 118 -7.14 2.46 10.97
N ILE A 119 -7.24 3.75 10.61
CA ILE A 119 -8.45 4.55 10.78
C ILE A 119 -9.59 3.94 9.97
N LEU A 120 -9.36 3.59 8.70
CA LEU A 120 -10.37 2.97 7.83
C LEU A 120 -10.83 1.63 8.40
N LYS A 121 -9.91 0.79 8.89
CA LYS A 121 -10.24 -0.48 9.57
C LYS A 121 -11.13 -0.25 10.78
N LYS A 122 -10.76 0.66 11.67
CA LYS A 122 -11.58 1.01 12.85
C LYS A 122 -12.96 1.56 12.44
N ALA A 123 -12.97 2.49 11.48
CA ALA A 123 -14.19 3.13 11.00
C ALA A 123 -15.15 2.13 10.34
N SER A 124 -14.60 1.12 9.67
CA SER A 124 -15.38 0.08 9.02
C SER A 124 -16.26 -0.71 9.99
N SER A 125 -15.91 -0.78 11.28
CA SER A 125 -16.74 -1.44 12.30
C SER A 125 -17.77 -0.53 12.97
N THR A 126 -17.47 0.76 13.17
CA THR A 126 -18.28 1.64 14.06
C THR A 126 -18.91 2.85 13.39
N GLU A 127 -18.35 3.32 12.27
CA GLU A 127 -18.69 4.65 11.74
C GLU A 127 -19.78 4.62 10.65
N THR A 128 -20.23 5.80 10.26
CA THR A 128 -21.23 6.00 9.21
C THR A 128 -20.63 5.80 7.81
N PRO A 129 -21.47 5.50 6.78
CA PRO A 129 -20.98 5.35 5.41
C PRO A 129 -20.26 6.58 4.85
N SER A 130 -20.68 7.79 5.21
CA SER A 130 -20.03 9.03 4.77
C SER A 130 -18.60 9.16 5.32
N SER A 131 -18.40 8.89 6.61
CA SER A 131 -17.08 8.91 7.24
C SER A 131 -16.15 7.87 6.60
N ILE A 132 -16.66 6.66 6.35
CA ILE A 132 -15.88 5.59 5.72
C ILE A 132 -15.52 5.95 4.27
N ARG A 133 -16.46 6.53 3.51
CA ARG A 133 -16.21 6.98 2.13
C ARG A 133 -15.10 8.04 2.08
N SER A 134 -15.10 8.98 3.01
CA SER A 134 -14.02 9.97 3.13
C SER A 134 -12.67 9.31 3.44
N ALA A 135 -12.64 8.35 4.37
CA ALA A 135 -11.42 7.62 4.71
C ALA A 135 -10.88 6.78 3.53
N ILE A 136 -11.76 6.17 2.73
CA ILE A 136 -11.38 5.48 1.48
C ILE A 136 -10.71 6.48 0.51
N GLY A 137 -11.32 7.66 0.31
CA GLY A 137 -10.79 8.67 -0.59
C GLY A 137 -9.45 9.26 -0.15
N GLU A 138 -9.27 9.47 1.15
CA GLU A 138 -7.98 9.90 1.73
C GLU A 138 -6.90 8.85 1.48
N LEU A 139 -7.19 7.58 1.77
CA LEU A 139 -6.24 6.50 1.56
C LEU A 139 -5.86 6.34 0.07
N ASP A 140 -6.83 6.41 -0.84
CA ASP A 140 -6.57 6.36 -2.28
C ASP A 140 -5.63 7.50 -2.73
N SER A 141 -5.89 8.72 -2.24
CA SER A 141 -5.05 9.88 -2.52
C SER A 141 -3.61 9.71 -2.01
N LEU A 142 -3.43 9.09 -0.84
CA LEU A 142 -2.11 8.79 -0.28
C LEU A 142 -1.37 7.72 -1.10
N VAL A 143 -2.08 6.68 -1.56
CA VAL A 143 -1.51 5.63 -2.43
C VAL A 143 -1.05 6.23 -3.76
N GLU A 144 -1.85 7.10 -4.37
CA GLU A 144 -1.44 7.82 -5.57
C GLU A 144 -0.24 8.75 -5.34
N GLY A 145 -0.19 9.40 -4.18
CA GLY A 145 0.95 10.23 -3.76
C GLY A 145 2.23 9.40 -3.67
N LEU A 146 2.19 8.26 -2.97
CA LEU A 146 3.33 7.35 -2.87
C LEU A 146 3.77 6.86 -4.24
N ALA A 147 2.83 6.48 -5.12
CA ALA A 147 3.18 6.06 -6.48
C ALA A 147 3.97 7.16 -7.20
N ARG A 148 3.52 8.42 -7.14
CA ARG A 148 4.21 9.57 -7.75
C ARG A 148 5.63 9.74 -7.21
N GLU A 149 5.81 9.74 -5.90
CA GLU A 149 7.13 9.85 -5.26
C GLU A 149 8.08 8.74 -5.74
N LEU A 150 7.61 7.49 -5.76
CA LEU A 150 8.40 6.36 -6.19
C LEU A 150 8.80 6.45 -7.66
N MET A 151 7.96 7.03 -8.51
CA MET A 151 8.31 7.22 -9.92
C MET A 151 9.34 8.31 -10.14
N HIS A 152 9.36 9.34 -9.30
CA HIS A 152 10.45 10.33 -9.30
C HIS A 152 11.76 9.75 -8.75
N ALA A 153 11.69 8.76 -7.87
CA ALA A 153 12.86 8.14 -7.26
C ALA A 153 13.48 7.00 -8.10
N LEU A 154 12.70 6.37 -8.98
CA LEU A 154 13.10 5.20 -9.77
C LEU A 154 13.30 5.47 -11.28
N GLY A 155 12.95 6.66 -11.77
CA GLY A 155 12.90 7.01 -13.20
C GLY A 155 13.80 8.17 -13.57
#